data_AF-A0A9J6FL72-F1
#
_entry.id   AF-A0A9J6FL72-F1
#
_cell.length_a   1.000
_cell.length_b   1.000
_cell.length_c   1.000
_cell.angle_alpha   90.00
_cell.angle_beta   90.00
_cell.angle_gamma   90.00
#
_symmetry.space_group_name_H-M   'P 1'
#
loop_
_entity.id
_entity.type
_entity.pdbx_description
1 polymer ?
#
loop_
_entity_poly.entity_id
_entity_poly.type
_entity_poly.pdbx_seq_one_letter_code
_entity_poly.pdbx_strand_id
1 'polypeptide(L)'
;MNASQSTNCSACVLSWLVGYRWVTCRWGDVPENAVPGGKDKGETLYVGRAVHQDDLVPGKVHPSHRRCYVAYRGVEWNYGEYEVSTMYMHTLGRLLCAFIREPALQTQEMASPSASLLYDSSGLQPFH
;
A
#
# COMPACT_ATOMS: atom_id res chain seq x y z
N MET A 1 26.44 22.28 -9.78
CA MET A 1 26.36 21.04 -8.98
C MET A 1 25.09 20.33 -9.41
N ASN A 2 25.25 19.22 -10.12
CA ASN A 2 24.23 18.50 -10.87
C ASN A 2 23.39 17.61 -9.92
N ALA A 3 22.08 17.82 -9.88
CA ALA A 3 21.13 16.93 -9.25
C ALA A 3 20.79 15.76 -10.19
N SER A 4 21.76 14.86 -10.38
CA SER A 4 21.52 13.55 -10.98
C SER A 4 21.43 12.53 -9.86
N GLN A 5 20.21 12.03 -9.61
CA GLN A 5 19.87 10.65 -9.21
C GLN A 5 18.55 10.63 -8.41
N SER A 6 17.42 10.20 -9.01
CA SER A 6 16.41 9.34 -8.35
C SER A 6 15.26 8.86 -9.26
N THR A 7 15.44 8.65 -10.56
CA THR A 7 14.32 8.18 -11.42
C THR A 7 14.02 6.68 -11.32
N ASN A 8 14.87 5.89 -10.65
CA ASN A 8 14.77 4.42 -10.60
C ASN A 8 14.53 3.84 -9.19
N CYS A 9 13.83 4.55 -8.31
CA CYS A 9 13.32 3.92 -7.10
C CYS A 9 11.94 3.30 -7.43
N SER A 10 11.71 2.02 -7.13
CA SER A 10 10.41 1.35 -7.37
C SER A 10 9.23 2.12 -6.75
N ALA A 11 9.47 2.83 -5.64
CA ALA A 11 8.52 3.74 -5.02
C ALA A 11 8.20 4.99 -5.86
N CYS A 12 9.15 5.52 -6.62
CA CYS A 12 8.95 6.71 -7.47
C CYS A 12 8.02 6.41 -8.65
N VAL A 13 8.11 5.22 -9.25
CA VAL A 13 7.24 4.80 -10.36
C VAL A 13 5.80 4.56 -9.88
N LEU A 14 5.64 3.99 -8.68
CA LEU A 14 4.34 3.78 -8.06
C LEU A 14 3.65 5.10 -7.65
N SER A 15 4.41 6.14 -7.31
CA SER A 15 3.87 7.46 -6.98
C SER A 15 3.07 8.09 -8.12
N TRP A 16 3.33 7.74 -9.38
CA TRP A 16 2.55 8.23 -10.53
C TRP A 16 1.24 7.47 -10.74
N LEU A 17 1.07 6.32 -10.07
CA LEU A 17 -0.03 5.40 -10.28
C LEU A 17 -1.06 5.42 -9.15
N VAL A 18 -0.73 6.09 -8.05
CA VAL A 18 -1.55 6.19 -6.85
C VAL A 18 -2.25 7.55 -6.82
N GLY A 19 -3.57 7.52 -6.65
CA GLY A 19 -4.42 8.68 -6.45
C GLY A 19 -5.10 8.65 -5.08
N TYR A 20 -5.69 9.79 -4.70
CA TYR A 20 -6.47 9.94 -3.48
C TYR A 20 -7.86 10.49 -3.78
N ARG A 21 -8.87 9.97 -3.09
CA ARG A 21 -10.25 10.45 -3.17
C ARG A 21 -10.85 10.57 -1.78
N TRP A 22 -11.80 11.48 -1.65
CA TRP A 22 -12.58 11.68 -0.45
C TRP A 22 -13.86 10.86 -0.52
N VAL A 23 -14.14 10.11 0.54
CA VAL A 23 -15.33 9.27 0.65
C VAL A 23 -16.14 9.76 1.85
N THR A 24 -17.40 10.11 1.63
CA THR A 24 -18.32 10.51 2.70
C THR A 24 -18.62 9.32 3.61
N CYS A 25 -18.38 9.53 4.90
CA CYS A 25 -18.52 8.53 5.95
C CYS A 25 -19.22 9.15 7.17
N ARG A 26 -19.68 8.28 8.06
CA ARG A 26 -20.36 8.70 9.28
C ARG A 26 -20.14 7.74 10.44
N TRP A 27 -20.16 8.28 11.66
CA TRP A 27 -20.23 7.51 12.90
C TRP A 27 -19.16 6.44 13.08
N GLY A 28 -17.92 6.75 12.69
CA GLY A 28 -16.78 5.83 12.81
C GLY A 28 -16.60 4.90 11.62
N ASP A 29 -17.43 5.02 10.58
CA ASP A 29 -17.20 4.34 9.32
C ASP A 29 -15.86 4.77 8.73
N VAL A 30 -15.08 3.77 8.30
CA VAL A 30 -13.78 3.92 7.66
C VAL A 30 -13.75 3.01 6.43
N PRO A 31 -13.62 3.59 5.23
CA PRO A 31 -13.60 2.84 3.99
C PRO A 31 -12.28 2.06 3.82
N GLU A 32 -12.29 1.05 2.96
CA GLU A 32 -11.08 0.34 2.57
C GLU A 32 -10.06 1.30 1.95
N ASN A 33 -8.77 1.04 2.20
CA ASN A 33 -7.65 1.86 1.73
C ASN A 33 -7.66 3.29 2.29
N ALA A 34 -8.31 3.53 3.42
CA ALA A 34 -8.20 4.79 4.15
C ALA A 34 -6.75 5.10 4.52
N VAL A 35 -6.36 6.36 4.36
CA VAL A 35 -4.98 6.80 4.60
C VAL A 35 -4.75 6.96 6.11
N PRO A 36 -3.82 6.19 6.71
CA PRO A 36 -3.48 6.35 8.12
C PRO A 36 -2.75 7.69 8.32
N GLY A 37 -3.25 8.51 9.26
CA GLY A 37 -2.68 9.82 9.59
C GLY A 37 -1.91 9.84 10.91
N GLY A 38 -2.01 8.79 11.72
CA GLY A 38 -1.32 8.71 13.00
C GLY A 38 -1.84 7.57 13.87
N LYS A 39 -1.46 7.57 15.15
CA LYS A 39 -1.95 6.64 16.16
C LYS A 39 -2.25 7.35 17.47
N ASP A 40 -3.32 6.95 18.13
CA ASP A 40 -3.63 7.33 19.51
C ASP A 40 -3.91 6.06 20.32
N LYS A 41 -3.22 5.90 21.46
CA LYS A 41 -3.33 4.72 22.35
C LYS A 41 -3.29 3.35 21.63
N GLY A 42 -2.53 3.26 20.53
CA GLY A 42 -2.42 2.04 19.72
C GLY A 42 -3.48 1.89 18.63
N GLU A 43 -4.51 2.72 18.61
CA GLU A 43 -5.51 2.79 17.55
C GLU A 43 -5.02 3.66 16.40
N THR A 44 -5.20 3.19 15.16
CA THR A 44 -4.90 3.96 13.96
C THR A 44 -5.93 5.07 13.75
N LEU A 45 -5.44 6.29 13.57
CA LEU A 45 -6.24 7.43 13.16
C LEU A 45 -6.13 7.63 11.65
N TYR A 46 -7.20 8.10 11.03
CA TYR A 46 -7.25 8.31 9.58
C TYR A 46 -7.33 9.79 9.22
N VAL A 47 -6.82 10.14 8.04
CA VAL A 47 -6.95 11.49 7.50
C VAL A 47 -8.41 11.71 7.08
N GLY A 48 -9.04 12.72 7.67
CA GLY A 48 -10.39 13.12 7.31
C GLY A 48 -10.53 14.63 7.13
N ARG A 49 -11.73 15.05 6.78
CA ARG A 49 -12.14 16.46 6.78
C ARG A 49 -13.64 16.56 7.06
N ALA A 50 -14.08 17.64 7.66
CA ALA A 50 -15.49 17.88 7.97
C ALA A 50 -15.87 19.33 7.69
N VAL A 51 -17.16 19.59 7.49
CA VAL A 51 -17.68 20.94 7.29
C VAL A 51 -17.82 21.62 8.64
N HIS A 52 -17.08 22.72 8.85
CA HIS A 52 -17.17 23.60 10.00
C HIS A 52 -17.41 25.02 9.52
N GLN A 53 -18.58 25.60 9.84
CA GLN A 53 -18.93 26.98 9.44
C GLN A 53 -18.78 27.21 7.92
N ASP A 54 -19.38 26.32 7.12
CA ASP A 54 -19.32 26.31 5.64
C ASP A 54 -17.93 26.07 5.03
N ASP A 55 -16.88 25.99 5.84
CA ASP A 55 -15.53 25.61 5.42
C ASP A 55 -15.30 24.11 5.54
N LEU A 56 -14.61 23.54 4.56
CA LEU A 56 -14.18 22.15 4.62
C LEU A 56 -12.79 22.06 5.24
N VAL A 57 -12.73 21.63 6.50
CA VAL A 57 -11.51 21.71 7.31
C VAL A 57 -10.91 20.32 7.53
N PRO A 58 -9.61 20.12 7.31
CA PRO A 58 -8.95 18.84 7.55
C PRO A 58 -8.90 18.49 9.04
N GLY A 59 -8.87 17.19 9.32
CA GLY A 59 -8.91 16.65 10.67
C GLY A 59 -8.46 15.20 10.76
N LYS A 60 -8.60 14.64 11.96
CA LYS A 60 -8.31 13.23 12.26
C LYS A 60 -9.60 12.47 12.52
N VAL A 61 -9.76 11.29 11.94
CA VAL A 61 -10.87 10.38 12.23
C VAL A 61 -10.40 9.37 13.25
N HIS A 62 -11.17 9.24 14.33
CA HIS A 62 -10.94 8.27 15.39
C HIS A 62 -12.07 7.24 15.37
N PRO A 63 -11.85 6.05 14.80
CA PRO A 63 -12.89 5.04 14.59
C PRO A 63 -13.66 4.67 15.85
N SER A 64 -12.96 4.35 16.95
CA SER A 64 -13.59 3.97 18.22
C SER A 64 -14.40 5.10 18.85
N HIS A 65 -13.97 6.36 18.68
CA HIS A 65 -14.73 7.52 19.15
C HIS A 65 -15.90 7.85 18.22
N ARG A 66 -15.93 7.30 17.00
CA ARG A 66 -16.95 7.53 15.98
C ARG A 66 -17.06 8.99 15.55
N ARG A 67 -15.94 9.71 15.53
CA ARG A 67 -15.85 11.15 15.26
C ARG A 67 -14.67 11.49 14.36
N CYS A 68 -14.86 12.54 13.56
CA CYS A 68 -13.78 13.33 12.98
C CYS A 68 -13.52 14.57 13.85
N TYR A 69 -12.26 14.79 14.22
CA TYR A 69 -11.82 15.93 15.01
C TYR A 69 -11.12 16.94 14.11
N VAL A 70 -11.58 18.18 14.15
CA VAL A 70 -11.09 19.31 13.36
C VAL A 70 -10.58 20.38 14.31
N ALA A 71 -9.37 20.88 14.08
CA ALA A 71 -8.82 22.01 14.83
C ALA A 71 -9.24 23.32 14.15
N TYR A 72 -10.02 24.15 14.86
CA TYR A 72 -10.44 25.46 14.37
C TYR A 72 -10.32 26.50 15.49
N ARG A 73 -9.56 27.58 15.23
CA ARG A 73 -9.30 28.69 16.18
C ARG A 73 -8.83 28.24 17.58
N GLY A 74 -7.92 27.25 17.63
CA GLY A 74 -7.35 26.74 18.87
C GLY A 74 -8.26 25.78 19.65
N VAL A 75 -9.43 25.44 19.11
CA VAL A 75 -10.38 24.49 19.71
C VAL A 75 -10.52 23.27 18.79
N GLU A 76 -10.64 22.10 19.39
CA GLU A 76 -10.92 20.85 18.68
C GLU A 76 -12.44 20.59 18.65
N TRP A 77 -13.01 20.61 17.45
CA TRP A 77 -14.41 20.33 17.19
C TRP A 77 -14.57 18.89 16.71
N ASN A 78 -15.68 18.23 17.06
CA ASN A 78 -15.93 16.85 16.66
C ASN A 78 -17.22 16.73 15.82
N TYR A 79 -17.13 15.94 14.75
CA TYR A 79 -18.20 15.75 13.77
C TYR A 79 -18.52 14.26 13.58
N GLY A 80 -19.82 13.95 13.49
CA GLY A 80 -20.30 12.60 13.20
C GLY A 80 -20.35 12.29 11.70
N GLU A 81 -20.42 13.32 10.86
CA GLU A 81 -20.39 13.25 9.39
C GLU A 81 -19.11 13.91 8.90
N TYR A 82 -18.40 13.23 8.01
CA TYR A 82 -17.08 13.66 7.54
C TYR A 82 -16.73 12.93 6.23
N GLU A 83 -15.61 13.31 5.64
CA GLU A 83 -15.02 12.57 4.53
C GLU A 83 -13.67 11.98 4.95
N VAL A 84 -13.39 10.75 4.53
CA VAL A 84 -12.12 10.06 4.76
C VAL A 84 -11.30 10.05 3.48
N SER A 85 -10.00 10.34 3.58
CA SER A 85 -9.08 10.21 2.46
C SER A 85 -8.78 8.74 2.20
N THR A 86 -9.01 8.27 0.97
CA THR A 86 -8.74 6.90 0.55
C THR A 86 -7.79 6.87 -0.63
N MET A 87 -6.91 5.88 -0.63
CA MET A 87 -5.98 5.62 -1.72
C MET A 87 -6.66 4.77 -2.80
N TYR A 88 -6.39 5.05 -4.07
CA TYR A 88 -6.79 4.20 -5.18
C TYR A 88 -5.67 4.12 -6.23
N MET A 89 -5.61 3.00 -6.95
CA MET A 89 -4.78 2.93 -8.16
C MET A 89 -5.54 3.55 -9.33
N HIS A 90 -4.91 4.49 -10.03
CA HIS A 90 -5.43 4.96 -11.31
C HIS A 90 -5.55 3.79 -12.30
N THR A 91 -6.57 3.82 -13.16
CA THR A 91 -6.85 2.76 -14.14
C THR A 91 -5.62 2.41 -15.00
N LEU A 92 -4.83 3.42 -15.37
CA LEU A 92 -3.57 3.26 -16.11
C LEU A 92 -2.49 2.53 -15.29
N GLY A 93 -2.47 2.71 -13.97
CA GLY A 93 -1.54 2.02 -13.08
C GLY A 93 -1.86 0.53 -12.90
N ARG A 94 -3.13 0.14 -12.94
CA ARG A 94 -3.52 -1.29 -12.97
C ARG A 94 -3.01 -1.98 -14.24
N LEU A 95 -3.12 -1.31 -15.38
CA LEU A 95 -2.64 -1.83 -16.65
C LEU A 95 -1.10 -1.88 -16.68
N LEU A 96 -0.42 -0.80 -16.29
CA LEU A 96 1.05 -0.79 -16.23
C LEU A 96 1.62 -1.87 -15.30
N CYS A 97 1.06 -2.05 -14.09
CA CYS A 97 1.53 -3.12 -13.20
C CYS A 97 1.29 -4.53 -13.77
N ALA A 98 0.21 -4.74 -14.55
CA ALA A 98 -0.02 -6.01 -15.23
C ALA A 98 1.01 -6.27 -16.35
N PHE A 99 1.50 -5.22 -17.01
CA PHE A 99 2.52 -5.33 -18.06
C PHE A 99 3.96 -5.45 -17.54
N ILE A 100 4.28 -4.93 -16.35
CA ILE A 100 5.64 -5.01 -15.79
C ILE A 100 5.90 -6.37 -15.11
N ARG A 101 4.86 -7.19 -14.83
CA ARG A 101 5.00 -8.37 -13.96
C ARG A 101 5.32 -9.70 -14.65
N GLU A 102 5.29 -9.83 -15.98
CA GLU A 102 5.69 -11.08 -16.67
C GLU A 102 6.28 -10.79 -18.05
N PRO A 103 7.45 -11.38 -18.39
CA PRO A 103 7.55 -12.83 -18.48
C PRO A 103 8.81 -13.40 -17.80
N ALA A 104 8.66 -13.93 -16.59
CA ALA A 104 9.59 -14.91 -16.06
C ALA A 104 9.07 -16.33 -16.36
N LEU A 105 8.76 -16.64 -17.62
CA LEU A 105 8.37 -17.98 -18.06
C LEU A 105 8.70 -18.17 -19.55
N GLN A 106 9.99 -18.15 -19.88
CA GLN A 106 10.48 -18.73 -21.15
C GLN A 106 11.96 -19.14 -21.03
N THR A 107 12.22 -20.12 -20.16
CA THR A 107 13.38 -21.02 -20.31
C THR A 107 12.84 -22.44 -20.33
N GLN A 108 12.33 -22.84 -21.48
CA GLN A 108 12.12 -24.24 -21.81
C GLN A 108 12.69 -24.46 -23.22
N GLU A 109 13.97 -24.84 -23.28
CA GLU A 109 14.53 -25.94 -24.09
C GLU A 109 16.06 -25.83 -24.14
N MET A 110 16.75 -26.73 -23.43
CA MET A 110 17.92 -27.45 -23.94
C MET A 110 18.01 -28.72 -23.13
N ALA A 111 17.18 -29.69 -23.51
CA ALA A 111 17.46 -31.08 -23.19
C ALA A 111 18.79 -31.45 -23.86
N SER A 112 19.79 -31.77 -23.06
CA SER A 112 20.96 -32.53 -23.53
C SER A 112 20.67 -34.02 -23.32
N PRO A 113 20.56 -34.84 -24.38
CA PRO A 113 20.39 -36.27 -24.24
C PRO A 113 21.78 -36.92 -24.20
N SER A 114 22.31 -37.20 -23.02
CA SER A 114 23.34 -38.23 -22.78
C SER A 114 23.87 -38.13 -21.36
N ALA A 115 23.48 -39.09 -20.52
CA ALA A 115 24.34 -39.75 -19.54
C ALA A 115 23.48 -40.76 -18.80
N SER A 116 23.30 -41.90 -19.46
CA SER A 116 22.92 -43.15 -18.84
C SER A 116 23.96 -43.58 -17.80
N LEU A 117 23.48 -44.39 -16.83
CA LEU A 117 24.20 -45.36 -16.00
C LEU A 117 24.47 -44.97 -14.53
N LEU A 118 23.54 -45.44 -13.68
CA LEU A 118 23.76 -46.37 -12.56
C LEU A 118 24.92 -46.05 -11.59
N TYR A 119 24.57 -45.62 -10.38
CA TYR A 119 25.38 -45.88 -9.19
C TYR A 119 24.54 -46.67 -8.17
N ASP A 120 24.75 -47.98 -8.19
CA ASP A 120 24.41 -48.92 -7.11
C ASP A 120 25.72 -49.42 -6.52
N SER A 121 25.90 -49.28 -5.21
CA SER A 121 26.24 -50.40 -4.31
C SER A 121 26.67 -49.88 -2.94
N SER A 122 25.86 -50.26 -1.95
CA SER A 122 26.25 -50.72 -0.61
C SER A 122 27.74 -50.64 -0.26
N GLY A 123 28.01 -49.92 0.83
CA GLY A 123 29.36 -49.68 1.33
C GLY A 123 30.09 -50.88 1.90
N LEU A 124 31.36 -50.64 2.23
CA LEU A 124 32.19 -51.45 3.11
C LEU A 124 33.21 -50.54 3.83
N GLN A 125 33.36 -50.84 5.12
CA GLN A 125 34.25 -50.25 6.13
C GLN A 125 35.73 -50.66 5.92
N PRO A 126 36.70 -50.05 6.66
CA PRO A 126 38.13 -50.25 6.41
C PRO A 126 38.72 -51.45 7.17
N PHE A 127 39.74 -52.07 6.55
CA PHE A 127 40.84 -52.85 7.13
C PHE A 127 42.03 -52.66 6.16
N HIS A 128 43.30 -52.48 6.54
CA HIS A 128 44.07 -52.77 7.75
C HIS A 128 45.29 -51.83 7.80
#